data_AF-A0A1H6KAW3-F1
#
_entry.id   AF-A0A1H6KAW3-F1
#
_cell.length_a   1.000
_cell.length_b   1.000
_cell.length_c   1.000
_cell.angle_alpha   90.00
_cell.angle_beta   90.00
_cell.angle_gamma   90.00
#
_symmetry.space_group_name_H-M   'P 1'
#
loop_
_entity.id
_entity.type
_entity.pdbx_description
1 polymer ?
#
loop_
_entity_poly.entity_id
_entity_poly.type
_entity_poly.pdbx_seq_one_letter_code
_entity_poly.pdbx_strand_id
1 'polypeptide(L)'
;MPATFERRIPQKYITLNLDNVRLENMHLGRIPDLIVTSDGYEYFIEIAVTHFCDASKKAFYIKNKLSCIEINLSKLKNQTDLEPLIRRKLFEEPDGDNKWVSLNPLSKIGTQMVNELRAEVNKLNKDASDAESRLKTAANYYNSMVDKTAKLDYKLGKQRSDIKSLSLVGPAASQLRQIKEQVAEKNLQLNNIAEKLEAFSNDKAELLAYLYEIEGKEKELQIKLSMASEEREKLLAEIQEREHLLEARQQKAAEMLDYVNSIESKLARFGLSLENAQEVAELHSKKDLMEYSLQVKLQQNEELIKQRFNVESQKLSELQKKSDDLENRIKQQLGVLDFYKKEAVTAQRNNKN
;
A
#
# COMPACT_ATOMS: atom_id res chain seq x y z
N MET A 1 8.81 49.21 -41.62
CA MET A 1 9.23 50.16 -42.67
C MET A 1 10.73 50.37 -42.55
N PRO A 2 11.56 50.02 -43.55
CA PRO A 2 12.96 50.36 -43.48
C PRO A 2 13.10 51.86 -43.74
N ALA A 3 13.65 52.60 -42.78
CA ALA A 3 14.06 53.97 -42.98
C ALA A 3 15.15 53.97 -44.07
N THR A 4 14.80 54.48 -45.26
CA THR A 4 15.78 54.79 -46.30
C THR A 4 16.67 55.89 -45.76
N PHE A 5 17.83 55.48 -45.25
CA PHE A 5 18.93 56.36 -44.88
C PHE A 5 19.49 56.95 -46.20
N GLU A 6 18.85 58.00 -46.72
CA GLU A 6 19.48 58.87 -47.72
C GLU A 6 20.63 59.58 -47.03
N ARG A 7 21.76 58.87 -46.96
CA ARG A 7 23.03 59.45 -46.55
C ARG A 7 23.41 60.41 -47.68
N ARG A 8 23.01 61.68 -47.57
CA ARG A 8 23.62 62.77 -48.31
C ARG A 8 25.08 62.82 -47.86
N ILE A 9 25.93 62.06 -48.55
CA ILE A 9 27.38 62.21 -48.44
C ILE A 9 27.63 63.69 -48.80
N PRO A 10 28.26 64.50 -47.94
CA PRO A 10 28.66 65.83 -48.33
C PRO A 10 29.59 65.68 -49.54
N GLN A 11 29.08 66.03 -50.72
CA GLN A 11 29.87 66.00 -51.94
C GLN A 11 30.96 67.05 -51.77
N LYS A 12 32.19 66.59 -51.56
CA LYS A 12 33.35 67.45 -51.55
C LYS A 12 33.56 67.89 -53.00
N TYR A 13 33.12 69.10 -53.33
CA TYR A 13 33.36 69.68 -54.64
C TYR A 13 34.83 70.01 -54.81
N ILE A 14 35.38 69.70 -55.99
CA ILE A 14 36.70 70.15 -56.41
C ILE A 14 36.48 71.32 -57.36
N THR A 15 36.86 72.52 -56.93
CA THR A 15 36.86 73.70 -57.80
C THR A 15 38.10 73.66 -58.68
N LEU A 16 37.91 73.69 -59.99
CA LEU A 16 38.98 73.88 -60.96
C LEU A 16 39.05 75.35 -61.38
N ASN A 17 40.25 75.93 -61.33
CA ASN A 17 40.50 77.22 -61.95
C ASN A 17 40.90 76.97 -63.40
N LEU A 18 40.15 77.54 -64.35
CA LEU A 18 40.40 77.32 -65.77
C LEU A 18 41.44 78.33 -66.27
N ASP A 19 42.54 77.81 -66.81
CA ASP A 19 43.62 78.60 -67.40
C ASP A 19 43.29 79.01 -68.85
N ASN A 20 42.61 78.13 -69.59
CA ASN A 20 42.25 78.34 -70.99
C ASN A 20 40.94 77.62 -71.32
N VAL A 21 40.11 78.19 -72.20
CA VAL A 21 38.86 77.62 -72.69
C VAL A 21 38.83 77.74 -74.21
N ARG A 22 38.62 76.61 -74.90
CA ARG A 22 38.51 76.53 -76.37
C ARG A 22 37.19 75.86 -76.74
N LEU A 23 36.43 76.50 -77.63
CA LEU A 23 35.15 76.02 -78.15
C LEU A 23 35.37 75.27 -79.46
N GLU A 24 34.72 74.12 -79.64
CA GLU A 24 34.63 73.38 -80.90
C GLU A 24 35.97 73.20 -81.64
N ASN A 25 37.05 72.97 -80.89
CA ASN A 25 38.39 72.87 -81.46
C ASN A 25 38.75 71.42 -81.80
N MET A 26 39.23 71.17 -83.03
CA MET A 26 39.64 69.85 -83.48
C MET A 26 40.83 69.33 -82.64
N HIS A 27 40.65 68.19 -81.98
CA HIS A 27 41.69 67.53 -81.20
C HIS A 27 41.78 66.04 -81.57
N LEU A 28 42.93 65.63 -82.10
CA LEU A 28 43.21 64.23 -82.50
C LEU A 28 42.10 63.62 -83.40
N GLY A 29 41.53 64.42 -84.30
CA GLY A 29 40.52 63.99 -85.26
C GLY A 29 39.08 63.96 -84.74
N ARG A 30 38.81 64.54 -83.55
CA ARG A 30 37.44 64.74 -83.04
C ARG A 30 37.26 66.16 -82.49
N ILE A 31 36.03 66.68 -82.60
CA ILE A 31 35.65 68.00 -82.09
C ILE A 31 34.78 67.81 -80.84
N PRO A 32 35.31 68.06 -79.63
CA PRO A 32 34.52 68.21 -78.40
C PRO A 32 33.81 69.57 -78.36
N ASP A 33 32.77 69.71 -77.55
CA ASP A 33 32.06 70.98 -77.40
C ASP A 33 32.94 72.03 -76.71
N LEU A 34 33.65 71.62 -75.64
CA LEU A 34 34.66 72.46 -74.97
C LEU A 34 35.93 71.66 -74.69
N ILE A 35 37.07 72.36 -74.77
CA ILE A 35 38.33 71.92 -74.18
C ILE A 35 38.77 73.00 -73.21
N VAL A 36 38.87 72.64 -71.94
CA VAL A 36 39.36 73.52 -70.89
C VAL A 36 40.72 73.04 -70.38
N THR A 37 41.62 73.95 -70.09
CA THR A 37 42.91 73.64 -69.44
C THR A 37 42.86 74.12 -68.00
N SER A 38 43.32 73.30 -67.07
CA SER A 38 43.44 73.65 -65.65
C SER A 38 44.62 72.91 -65.03
N ASP A 39 45.53 73.65 -64.38
CA ASP A 39 46.74 73.13 -63.75
C ASP A 39 47.62 72.31 -64.71
N GLY A 40 47.68 72.72 -65.98
CA GLY A 40 48.43 72.02 -67.03
C GLY A 40 47.78 70.75 -67.58
N TYR A 41 46.55 70.43 -67.18
CA TYR A 41 45.79 69.30 -67.72
C TYR A 41 44.62 69.77 -68.59
N GLU A 42 44.39 69.09 -69.71
CA GLU A 42 43.23 69.31 -70.57
C GLU A 42 42.04 68.45 -70.13
N TYR A 43 40.87 69.08 -70.03
CA TYR A 43 39.58 68.45 -69.77
C TYR A 43 38.65 68.74 -70.93
N PHE A 44 38.05 67.68 -71.45
CA PHE A 44 37.10 67.70 -72.55
C PHE A 44 35.70 67.71 -71.97
N ILE A 45 34.82 68.55 -72.51
CA ILE A 45 33.43 68.64 -72.05
C ILE A 45 32.52 68.41 -73.24
N GLU A 46 31.58 67.50 -73.05
CA GLU A 46 30.50 67.19 -73.99
C GLU A 46 29.18 67.61 -73.34
N ILE A 47 28.34 68.34 -74.08
CA ILE A 47 27.07 68.89 -73.61
C ILE A 47 25.94 68.06 -74.24
N ALA A 48 25.36 67.19 -73.43
CA ALA A 48 24.24 66.36 -73.86
C ALA A 48 22.92 67.13 -73.77
N VAL A 49 22.51 67.79 -74.86
CA VAL A 49 21.19 68.43 -74.97
C VAL A 49 20.16 67.50 -75.61
N THR A 50 20.54 66.85 -76.72
CA THR A 50 19.64 65.96 -77.49
C THR A 50 20.14 64.53 -77.53
N HIS A 51 21.46 64.35 -77.53
CA HIS A 51 22.11 63.05 -77.60
C HIS A 51 23.25 63.01 -76.59
N PHE A 52 23.42 61.85 -75.96
CA PHE A 52 24.58 61.55 -75.12
C PHE A 52 25.75 61.04 -75.98
N CYS A 53 26.95 61.04 -75.43
CA CYS A 53 28.14 60.43 -75.98
C CYS A 53 27.85 58.97 -76.31
N ASP A 54 27.98 58.64 -77.60
CA ASP A 54 27.87 57.28 -78.09
C ASP A 54 29.10 56.43 -77.69
N ALA A 55 29.02 55.13 -77.97
CA ALA A 55 30.13 54.22 -77.66
C ALA A 55 31.43 54.62 -78.38
N SER A 56 31.34 55.23 -79.56
CA SER A 56 32.50 55.70 -80.34
C SER A 56 33.21 56.88 -79.66
N LYS A 57 32.46 57.87 -79.15
CA LYS A 57 32.97 58.99 -78.34
C LYS A 57 33.64 58.49 -77.08
N LYS A 58 32.96 57.62 -76.34
CA LYS A 58 33.49 57.03 -75.10
C LYS A 58 34.79 56.27 -75.34
N ALA A 59 34.81 55.37 -76.34
CA ALA A 59 35.99 54.60 -76.68
C ALA A 59 37.17 55.49 -77.12
N PHE A 60 36.90 56.57 -77.85
CA PHE A 60 37.94 57.53 -78.24
C PHE A 60 38.60 58.21 -77.03
N TYR A 61 37.81 58.75 -76.10
CA TYR A 61 38.37 59.42 -74.91
C TYR A 61 39.14 58.46 -74.01
N ILE A 62 38.64 57.24 -73.83
CA ILE A 62 39.32 56.18 -73.05
C ILE A 62 40.64 55.78 -73.72
N LYS A 63 40.62 55.47 -75.03
CA LYS A 63 41.79 55.03 -75.79
C LYS A 63 42.92 56.06 -75.76
N ASN A 64 42.58 57.34 -75.87
CA ASN A 64 43.54 58.44 -75.87
C ASN A 64 43.87 58.96 -74.46
N LYS A 65 43.35 58.34 -73.39
CA LYS A 65 43.58 58.73 -71.99
C LYS A 65 43.23 60.20 -71.71
N LEU A 66 42.16 60.68 -72.33
CA LEU A 66 41.66 62.05 -72.17
C LEU A 66 40.63 62.10 -71.03
N SER A 67 40.70 63.13 -70.20
CA SER A 67 39.67 63.40 -69.19
C SER A 67 38.49 64.07 -69.87
N CYS A 68 37.36 63.38 -69.99
CA CYS A 68 36.14 63.89 -70.59
C CYS A 68 34.98 63.78 -69.61
N ILE A 69 34.26 64.88 -69.39
CA ILE A 69 33.00 64.90 -68.65
C ILE A 69 31.85 65.20 -69.61
N GLU A 70 30.75 64.48 -69.42
CA GLU A 70 29.49 64.75 -70.09
C GLU A 70 28.57 65.50 -69.14
N ILE A 71 28.17 66.69 -69.56
CA ILE A 71 27.23 67.56 -68.86
C ILE A 71 25.84 67.35 -69.44
N ASN A 72 24.90 66.91 -68.61
CA ASN A 72 23.56 66.57 -69.07
C ASN A 72 22.62 67.78 -68.99
N LEU A 73 22.35 68.41 -70.13
CA LEU A 73 21.38 69.51 -70.26
C LEU A 73 20.07 69.08 -70.92
N SER A 74 19.85 67.77 -71.14
CA SER A 74 18.71 67.27 -71.92
C SER A 74 17.35 67.64 -71.35
N LYS A 75 17.26 67.80 -70.02
CA LYS A 75 16.06 68.28 -69.31
C LYS A 75 15.67 69.73 -69.65
N LEU A 76 16.59 70.53 -70.19
CA LEU A 76 16.38 71.95 -70.51
C LEU A 76 15.91 72.18 -71.96
N LYS A 77 15.90 71.16 -72.82
CA LYS A 77 15.66 71.28 -74.27
C LYS A 77 14.41 72.08 -74.67
N ASN A 78 13.34 71.99 -73.89
CA ASN A 78 12.04 72.61 -74.20
C ASN A 78 11.68 73.77 -73.25
N GLN A 79 12.64 74.28 -72.49
CA GLN A 79 12.42 75.35 -71.52
C GLN A 79 12.60 76.74 -72.18
N THR A 80 11.80 77.71 -71.77
CA THR A 80 12.03 79.14 -72.06
C THR A 80 12.93 79.74 -70.98
N ASP A 81 13.68 80.80 -71.30
CA ASP A 81 14.60 81.47 -70.36
C ASP A 81 15.73 80.53 -69.83
N LEU A 82 16.56 80.05 -70.77
CA LEU A 82 17.56 79.01 -70.52
C LEU A 82 18.74 79.48 -69.67
N GLU A 83 19.10 80.76 -69.72
CA GLU A 83 20.34 81.25 -69.12
C GLU A 83 20.35 81.10 -67.58
N PRO A 84 19.30 81.53 -66.83
CA PRO A 84 19.22 81.26 -65.39
C PRO A 84 19.21 79.77 -65.05
N LEU A 85 18.56 78.95 -65.89
CA LEU A 85 18.44 77.50 -65.66
C LEU A 85 19.78 76.77 -65.88
N ILE A 86 20.53 77.14 -66.91
CA ILE A 86 21.87 76.63 -67.18
C ILE A 86 22.81 77.08 -66.07
N ARG A 87 22.78 78.37 -65.68
CA ARG A 87 23.63 78.90 -64.61
C ARG A 87 23.40 78.15 -63.30
N ARG A 88 22.14 77.99 -62.89
CA ARG A 88 21.78 77.22 -61.69
C ARG A 88 22.31 75.80 -61.78
N LYS A 89 22.08 75.11 -62.90
CA LYS A 89 22.46 73.71 -63.08
C LYS A 89 23.97 73.47 -63.14
N LEU A 90 24.75 74.42 -63.64
CA LEU A 90 26.20 74.26 -63.77
C LEU A 90 26.97 74.72 -62.53
N PHE A 91 26.48 75.76 -61.83
CA PHE A 91 27.26 76.46 -60.81
C PHE A 91 26.64 76.46 -59.41
N GLU A 92 25.32 76.36 -59.29
CA GLU A 92 24.63 76.52 -58.00
C GLU A 92 24.14 75.17 -57.45
N GLU A 93 23.54 74.36 -58.31
CA GLU A 93 22.99 73.04 -58.02
C GLU A 93 23.44 72.06 -59.10
N PRO A 94 24.73 71.67 -59.13
CA PRO A 94 25.19 70.64 -60.04
C PRO A 94 24.49 69.32 -59.71
N ASP A 95 23.48 68.98 -60.50
CA ASP A 95 22.79 67.70 -60.42
C ASP A 95 23.79 66.54 -60.61
N GLY A 96 23.59 65.42 -59.90
CA GLY A 96 24.38 64.19 -60.06
C GLY A 96 24.23 63.48 -61.41
N ASP A 97 23.58 64.12 -62.39
CA ASP A 97 23.37 63.61 -63.74
C ASP A 97 24.61 63.78 -64.64
N ASN A 98 25.58 64.62 -64.23
CA ASN A 98 26.85 64.79 -64.94
C ASN A 98 27.75 63.57 -64.72
N LYS A 99 28.40 63.09 -65.79
CA LYS A 99 29.14 61.82 -65.75
C LYS A 99 30.51 61.96 -66.39
N TRP A 100 31.53 61.46 -65.71
CA TRP A 100 32.82 61.24 -66.34
C TRP A 100 32.68 60.16 -67.42
N VAL A 101 32.94 60.55 -68.66
CA VAL A 101 33.02 59.63 -69.81
C VAL A 101 34.36 58.88 -69.75
N SER A 102 35.42 59.60 -69.40
CA SER A 102 36.76 59.09 -69.20
C SER A 102 37.48 60.00 -68.23
N LEU A 103 38.34 59.48 -67.37
CA LEU A 103 39.14 60.27 -66.45
C LEU A 103 40.58 59.78 -66.53
N ASN A 104 41.50 60.67 -66.92
CA ASN A 104 42.92 60.34 -66.89
C ASN A 104 43.37 60.23 -65.43
N PRO A 105 43.85 59.06 -64.96
CA PRO A 105 44.25 58.86 -63.57
C PRO A 105 45.45 59.73 -63.16
N LEU A 106 46.20 60.28 -64.13
CA LEU A 106 47.32 61.18 -63.88
C LEU A 106 46.91 62.66 -63.84
N SER A 107 45.67 62.99 -64.21
CA SER A 107 45.15 64.35 -63.99
C SER A 107 45.01 64.66 -62.50
N LYS A 108 44.92 65.94 -62.14
CA LYS A 108 44.70 66.36 -60.75
C LYS A 108 43.48 65.68 -60.12
N ILE A 109 42.34 65.70 -60.84
CA ILE A 109 41.11 65.03 -60.39
C ILE A 109 41.30 63.52 -60.36
N GLY A 110 41.89 62.93 -61.41
CA GLY A 110 42.14 61.50 -61.48
C GLY A 110 42.99 60.98 -60.32
N THR A 111 44.06 61.69 -59.97
CA THR A 111 44.96 61.32 -58.86
C THR A 111 44.23 61.40 -57.52
N GLN A 112 43.42 62.43 -57.30
CA GLN A 112 42.61 62.56 -56.09
C GLN A 112 41.61 61.41 -55.97
N MET A 113 40.86 61.11 -57.04
CA MET A 113 39.91 60.00 -57.06
C MET A 113 40.59 58.65 -56.84
N VAL A 114 41.75 58.40 -57.46
CA VAL A 114 42.52 57.16 -57.27
C VAL A 114 43.00 57.04 -55.81
N ASN A 115 43.46 58.13 -55.19
CA ASN A 115 43.90 58.11 -53.80
C ASN A 115 42.73 57.88 -52.83
N GLU A 116 41.56 58.46 -53.09
CA GLU A 116 40.35 58.22 -52.30
C GLU A 116 39.91 56.75 -52.42
N LEU A 117 39.85 56.21 -53.64
CA LEU A 117 39.55 54.80 -53.88
C LEU A 117 40.56 53.88 -53.20
N ARG A 118 41.85 54.20 -53.24
CA ARG A 118 42.90 53.44 -52.53
C ARG A 118 42.69 53.49 -51.02
N ALA A 119 42.34 54.65 -50.46
CA ALA A 119 42.06 54.77 -49.03
C ALA A 119 40.84 53.94 -48.63
N GLU A 120 39.79 53.94 -49.45
CA GLU A 120 38.60 53.11 -49.24
C GLU A 120 38.92 51.61 -49.32
N VAL A 121 39.66 51.17 -50.34
CA VAL A 121 40.11 49.78 -50.47
C VAL A 121 40.95 49.35 -49.26
N ASN A 122 41.89 50.19 -48.81
CA ASN A 122 42.69 49.90 -47.63
C ASN A 122 41.85 49.77 -46.37
N LYS A 123 40.83 50.62 -46.21
CA LYS A 123 39.89 50.54 -45.11
C LYS A 123 39.09 49.23 -45.16
N LEU A 124 38.54 48.88 -46.33
CA LEU A 124 37.79 47.64 -46.51
C LEU A 124 38.64 46.39 -46.25
N ASN A 125 39.90 46.38 -46.69
CA ASN A 125 40.83 45.29 -46.41
C ASN A 125 41.12 45.14 -44.92
N LYS A 126 41.27 46.27 -44.21
CA LYS A 126 41.44 46.24 -42.75
C LYS A 126 40.19 45.70 -42.06
N ASP A 127 39.01 46.19 -42.43
CA ASP A 127 37.74 45.75 -41.87
C ASP A 127 37.50 44.24 -42.13
N ALA A 128 37.88 43.74 -43.31
CA ALA A 128 37.81 42.32 -43.65
C ALA A 128 38.78 41.46 -42.82
N SER A 129 40.04 41.90 -42.67
CA SER A 129 41.03 41.24 -41.82
C SER A 129 40.58 41.18 -40.35
N ASP A 130 40.02 42.27 -39.83
CA ASP A 130 39.49 42.32 -38.47
C ASP A 130 38.30 41.36 -38.31
N ALA A 131 37.41 41.28 -39.30
CA ALA A 131 36.29 40.33 -39.30
C ALA A 131 36.77 38.87 -39.32
N GLU A 132 37.80 38.55 -40.11
CA GLU A 132 38.38 37.21 -40.17
C GLU A 132 38.99 36.80 -38.81
N SER A 133 39.71 37.71 -38.15
CA SER A 133 40.28 37.46 -36.82
C SER A 133 39.21 37.17 -35.75
N ARG A 134 38.07 37.90 -35.81
CA ARG A 134 36.92 37.68 -34.92
C ARG A 134 36.27 36.33 -35.20
N LEU A 135 36.12 35.96 -36.46
CA LEU A 135 35.55 34.67 -36.87
C LEU A 135 36.42 33.50 -36.40
N LYS A 136 37.74 33.61 -36.54
CA LYS A 136 38.69 32.60 -36.03
C LYS A 136 38.59 32.43 -34.51
N THR A 137 38.47 33.54 -33.77
CA THR A 137 38.29 33.51 -32.32
C THR A 137 36.98 32.84 -31.92
N ALA A 138 35.88 33.18 -32.60
CA ALA A 138 34.57 32.57 -32.38
C ALA A 138 34.58 31.06 -32.69
N ALA A 139 35.24 30.64 -33.77
CA ALA A 139 35.38 29.23 -34.13
C ALA A 139 36.15 28.43 -33.06
N ASN A 140 37.26 28.98 -32.55
CA ASN A 140 38.02 28.35 -31.46
C ASN A 140 37.19 28.21 -30.18
N TYR A 141 36.41 29.24 -29.84
CA TYR A 141 35.50 29.18 -28.68
C TYR A 141 34.42 28.11 -28.86
N TYR A 142 33.81 28.03 -30.05
CA TYR A 142 32.82 27.01 -30.38
C TYR A 142 33.40 25.59 -30.23
N ASN A 143 34.58 25.33 -30.78
CA ASN A 143 35.24 24.03 -30.64
C ASN A 143 35.51 23.66 -29.17
N SER A 144 35.94 24.62 -28.34
CA SER A 144 36.10 24.39 -26.90
C SER A 144 34.79 24.02 -26.19
N MET A 145 33.67 24.61 -26.62
CA MET A 145 32.35 24.26 -26.09
C MET A 145 31.92 22.85 -26.50
N VAL A 146 32.16 22.46 -27.75
CA VAL A 146 31.89 21.10 -28.25
C VAL A 146 32.67 20.04 -27.45
N ASP A 147 33.94 20.30 -27.14
CA ASP A 147 34.75 19.41 -26.31
C ASP A 147 34.21 19.30 -24.86
N LYS A 148 33.72 20.41 -24.30
CA LYS A 148 33.09 20.41 -22.98
C LYS A 148 31.79 19.61 -22.97
N THR A 149 30.95 19.74 -24.00
CA THR A 149 29.71 18.96 -24.11
C THR A 149 30.00 17.47 -24.23
N ALA A 150 30.98 17.06 -25.05
CA ALA A 150 31.38 15.66 -25.17
C ALA A 150 31.84 15.05 -23.82
N LYS A 151 32.60 15.82 -23.02
CA LYS A 151 33.01 15.40 -21.67
C LYS A 151 31.83 15.26 -20.71
N LEU A 152 30.82 16.13 -20.81
CA LEU A 152 29.62 16.05 -19.99
C LEU A 152 28.76 14.85 -20.37
N ASP A 153 28.59 14.59 -21.67
CA ASP A 153 27.85 13.43 -22.16
C ASP A 153 28.47 12.11 -21.69
N TYR A 154 29.81 12.03 -21.73
CA TYR A 154 30.53 10.88 -21.17
C TYR A 154 30.25 10.69 -19.66
N LYS A 155 30.30 11.77 -18.87
CA LYS A 155 29.99 11.73 -17.42
C LYS A 155 28.55 11.29 -17.17
N LEU A 156 27.59 11.82 -17.92
CA LEU A 156 26.18 11.45 -17.82
C LEU A 156 25.95 9.98 -18.19
N GLY A 157 26.63 9.48 -19.24
CA GLY A 157 26.59 8.07 -19.62
C GLY A 157 27.05 7.16 -18.48
N LYS A 158 28.16 7.49 -17.82
CA LYS A 158 28.67 6.75 -16.65
C LYS A 158 27.71 6.81 -15.48
N GLN A 159 27.16 7.97 -15.14
CA GLN A 159 26.18 8.08 -14.05
C GLN A 159 24.91 7.25 -14.33
N ARG A 160 24.44 7.21 -15.58
CA ARG A 160 23.31 6.37 -15.98
C ARG A 160 23.61 4.88 -15.84
N SER A 161 24.82 4.43 -16.22
CA SER A 161 25.22 3.04 -16.00
C SER A 161 25.30 2.70 -14.52
N ASP A 162 25.83 3.61 -13.69
CA ASP A 162 25.92 3.43 -12.25
C ASP A 162 24.50 3.33 -11.63
N ILE A 163 23.58 4.21 -11.98
CA ILE A 163 22.16 4.15 -11.55
C ILE A 163 21.51 2.83 -12.00
N LYS A 164 21.78 2.38 -13.23
CA LYS A 164 21.24 1.10 -13.73
C LYS A 164 21.80 -0.09 -12.94
N SER A 165 23.08 -0.04 -12.55
CA SER A 165 23.69 -1.05 -11.69
C SER A 165 23.13 -1.01 -10.26
N LEU A 166 22.71 0.17 -9.79
CA LEU A 166 22.03 0.37 -8.50
C LEU A 166 20.54 -0.03 -8.50
N SER A 167 20.04 -0.71 -9.54
CA SER A 167 18.65 -1.21 -9.65
C SER A 167 18.21 -2.22 -8.58
N LEU A 168 19.00 -2.39 -7.51
CA LEU A 168 18.69 -3.13 -6.28
C LEU A 168 17.40 -2.66 -5.58
N VAL A 169 16.85 -1.49 -5.93
CA VAL A 169 15.56 -1.01 -5.41
C VAL A 169 14.42 -1.97 -5.73
N GLY A 170 14.43 -2.61 -6.91
CA GLY A 170 13.41 -3.59 -7.29
C GLY A 170 13.44 -4.84 -6.40
N PRO A 171 14.56 -5.58 -6.33
CA PRO A 171 14.72 -6.73 -5.44
C PRO A 171 14.46 -6.40 -3.96
N ALA A 172 14.92 -5.25 -3.47
CA ALA A 172 14.68 -4.83 -2.10
C ALA A 172 13.18 -4.58 -1.82
N ALA A 173 12.45 -3.97 -2.76
CA ALA A 173 11.01 -3.78 -2.63
C ALA A 173 10.24 -5.12 -2.65
N SER A 174 10.67 -6.08 -3.48
CA SER A 174 10.11 -7.44 -3.50
C SER A 174 10.37 -8.18 -2.17
N GLN A 175 11.59 -8.09 -1.63
CA GLN A 175 11.92 -8.67 -0.32
C GLN A 175 11.10 -8.02 0.80
N LEU A 176 10.96 -6.69 0.80
CA LEU A 176 10.14 -5.99 1.79
C LEU A 176 8.67 -6.43 1.73
N ARG A 177 8.12 -6.65 0.52
CA ARG A 177 6.77 -7.16 0.35
C ARG A 177 6.62 -8.56 0.92
N GLN A 178 7.57 -9.45 0.64
CA GLN A 178 7.57 -10.82 1.17
C GLN A 178 7.65 -10.84 2.70
N ILE A 179 8.50 -9.99 3.30
CA ILE A 179 8.59 -9.85 4.77
C ILE A 179 7.27 -9.35 5.35
N LYS A 180 6.61 -8.37 4.72
CA LYS A 180 5.30 -7.87 5.19
C LYS A 180 4.22 -8.95 5.17
N GLU A 181 4.18 -9.78 4.12
CA GLU A 181 3.25 -10.91 4.04
C GLU A 181 3.54 -11.95 5.13
N GLN A 182 4.82 -12.28 5.37
CA GLN A 182 5.22 -13.18 6.46
C GLN A 182 4.83 -12.65 7.84
N VAL A 183 5.01 -11.35 8.09
CA VAL A 183 4.61 -10.72 9.36
C VAL A 183 3.09 -10.78 9.55
N ALA A 184 2.31 -10.53 8.49
CA ALA A 184 0.85 -10.64 8.56
C ALA A 184 0.39 -12.07 8.87
N GLU A 185 0.99 -13.08 8.25
CA GLU A 185 0.70 -14.49 8.52
C GLU A 185 1.04 -14.86 9.97
N LYS A 186 2.21 -14.42 10.47
CA LYS A 186 2.63 -14.68 11.85
C LYS A 186 1.72 -14.01 12.88
N ASN A 187 1.24 -12.79 12.60
CA ASN A 187 0.27 -12.12 13.47
C ASN A 187 -1.07 -12.87 13.52
N LEU A 188 -1.52 -13.42 12.40
CA LEU A 188 -2.74 -14.25 12.37
C LEU A 188 -2.57 -15.55 13.17
N GLN A 189 -1.39 -16.19 13.07
CA GLN A 189 -1.04 -17.34 13.90
C GLN A 189 -1.02 -16.99 15.40
N LEU A 190 -0.47 -15.84 15.76
CA LEU A 190 -0.43 -15.33 17.14
C LEU A 190 -1.84 -15.10 17.70
N ASN A 191 -2.74 -14.48 16.92
CA ASN A 191 -4.12 -14.26 17.34
C ASN A 191 -4.86 -15.59 17.57
N ASN A 192 -4.71 -16.56 16.67
CA ASN A 192 -5.29 -17.89 16.85
C ASN A 192 -4.77 -18.61 18.12
N ILE A 193 -3.49 -18.42 18.47
CA ILE A 193 -2.92 -18.97 19.71
C ILE A 193 -3.51 -18.25 20.92
N ALA A 194 -3.68 -16.93 20.86
CA ALA A 194 -4.28 -16.14 21.93
C ALA A 194 -5.73 -16.58 22.21
N GLU A 195 -6.54 -16.77 21.16
CA GLU A 195 -7.92 -17.29 21.29
C GLU A 195 -7.95 -18.69 21.94
N LYS A 196 -7.02 -19.58 21.55
CA LYS A 196 -6.92 -20.91 22.18
C LYS A 196 -6.50 -20.83 23.64
N LEU A 197 -5.58 -19.94 23.99
CA LEU A 197 -5.17 -19.72 25.38
C LEU A 197 -6.33 -19.19 26.24
N GLU A 198 -7.15 -18.30 25.68
CA GLU A 198 -8.35 -17.79 26.35
C GLU A 198 -9.36 -18.92 26.57
N ALA A 199 -9.61 -19.77 25.57
CA ALA A 199 -10.45 -20.95 25.72
C ALA A 199 -9.92 -21.90 26.81
N PHE A 200 -8.63 -22.23 26.81
CA PHE A 200 -8.01 -23.04 27.86
C PHE A 200 -8.11 -22.42 29.26
N SER A 201 -8.01 -21.09 29.35
CA SER A 201 -8.19 -20.37 30.61
C SER A 201 -9.62 -20.49 31.14
N ASN A 202 -10.61 -20.44 30.25
CA ASN A 202 -12.02 -20.64 30.59
C ASN A 202 -12.30 -22.08 31.00
N ASP A 203 -11.79 -23.07 30.26
CA ASP A 203 -11.89 -24.49 30.60
C ASP A 203 -11.29 -24.77 31.99
N LYS A 204 -10.13 -24.17 32.29
CA LYS A 204 -9.50 -24.27 33.61
C LYS A 204 -10.40 -23.70 34.71
N ALA A 205 -11.04 -22.56 34.47
CA ALA A 205 -11.95 -21.95 35.45
C ALA A 205 -13.18 -22.83 35.68
N GLU A 206 -13.73 -23.43 34.63
CA GLU A 206 -14.87 -24.36 34.74
C GLU A 206 -14.48 -25.63 35.52
N LEU A 207 -13.33 -26.22 35.22
CA LEU A 207 -12.81 -27.39 35.96
C LEU A 207 -12.57 -27.08 37.44
N LEU A 208 -12.07 -25.89 37.77
CA LEU A 208 -11.91 -25.46 39.16
C LEU A 208 -13.26 -25.32 39.86
N ALA A 209 -14.29 -24.81 39.18
CA ALA A 209 -15.64 -24.73 39.73
C ALA A 209 -16.23 -26.11 40.01
N TYR A 210 -16.07 -27.08 39.09
CA TYR A 210 -16.48 -28.47 39.32
C TYR A 210 -15.73 -29.11 40.49
N LEU A 211 -14.44 -28.83 40.63
CA LEU A 211 -13.64 -29.37 41.73
C LEU A 211 -14.15 -28.86 43.09
N TYR A 212 -14.45 -27.56 43.20
CA TYR A 212 -15.07 -27.00 44.41
C TYR A 212 -16.45 -27.62 44.70
N GLU A 213 -17.26 -27.90 43.68
CA GLU A 213 -18.56 -28.56 43.87
C GLU A 213 -18.39 -29.99 44.39
N ILE A 214 -17.42 -30.74 43.84
CA ILE A 214 -17.10 -32.11 44.28
C ILE A 214 -16.61 -32.10 45.73
N GLU A 215 -15.66 -31.21 46.09
CA GLU A 215 -15.18 -31.06 47.46
C GLU A 215 -16.33 -30.71 48.43
N GLY A 216 -17.29 -29.89 47.99
CA GLY A 216 -18.50 -29.58 48.75
C GLY A 216 -19.35 -30.83 49.01
N LYS A 217 -19.60 -31.64 47.97
CA LYS A 217 -20.35 -32.91 48.08
C LYS A 217 -19.61 -33.94 48.94
N GLU A 218 -18.29 -34.02 48.84
CA GLU A 218 -17.48 -34.92 49.68
C GLU A 218 -17.65 -34.58 51.16
N LYS A 219 -17.56 -33.29 51.52
CA LYS A 219 -17.80 -32.84 52.90
C LYS A 219 -19.22 -33.15 53.37
N GLU A 220 -20.22 -32.93 52.54
CA GLU A 220 -21.62 -33.28 52.86
C GLU A 220 -21.78 -34.78 53.12
N LEU A 221 -21.16 -35.63 52.28
CA LEU A 221 -21.17 -37.08 52.43
C LEU A 221 -20.42 -37.54 53.69
N GLN A 222 -19.29 -36.92 54.03
CA GLN A 222 -18.56 -37.20 55.28
C GLN A 222 -19.42 -36.89 56.51
N ILE A 223 -20.15 -35.77 56.51
CA ILE A 223 -21.09 -35.43 57.59
C ILE A 223 -22.20 -36.49 57.69
N LYS A 224 -22.82 -36.86 56.56
CA LYS A 224 -23.86 -37.91 56.53
C LYS A 224 -23.33 -39.26 57.03
N LEU A 225 -22.10 -39.63 56.66
CA LEU A 225 -21.45 -40.85 57.12
C LEU A 225 -21.21 -40.83 58.63
N SER A 226 -20.76 -39.70 59.18
CA SER A 226 -20.59 -39.50 60.63
C SER A 226 -21.92 -39.71 61.36
N MET A 227 -22.99 -39.03 60.91
CA MET A 227 -24.32 -39.17 61.50
C MET A 227 -24.84 -40.62 61.45
N ALA A 228 -24.68 -41.29 60.30
CA ALA A 228 -25.10 -42.69 60.16
C ALA A 228 -24.27 -43.64 61.05
N SER A 229 -22.98 -43.34 61.25
CA SER A 229 -22.11 -44.13 62.13
C SER A 229 -22.51 -43.99 63.61
N GLU A 230 -22.84 -42.78 64.06
CA GLU A 230 -23.38 -42.52 65.40
C GLU A 230 -24.72 -43.24 65.62
N GLU A 231 -25.61 -43.20 64.62
CA GLU A 231 -26.89 -43.91 64.66
C GLU A 231 -26.69 -45.44 64.74
N ARG A 232 -25.71 -45.98 64.01
CA ARG A 232 -25.33 -47.40 64.09
C ARG A 232 -24.83 -47.78 65.48
N GLU A 233 -23.97 -46.96 66.10
CA GLU A 233 -23.48 -47.23 67.46
C GLU A 233 -24.62 -47.22 68.48
N LYS A 234 -25.56 -46.27 68.37
CA LYS A 234 -26.75 -46.23 69.21
C LYS A 234 -27.59 -47.50 69.09
N LEU A 235 -27.84 -47.95 67.85
CA LEU A 235 -28.58 -49.20 67.60
C LEU A 235 -27.84 -50.43 68.14
N LEU A 236 -26.51 -50.48 68.03
CA LEU A 236 -25.72 -51.56 68.62
C LEU A 236 -25.82 -51.59 70.15
N ALA A 237 -25.80 -50.43 70.80
CA ALA A 237 -26.01 -50.34 72.25
C ALA A 237 -27.41 -50.82 72.65
N GLU A 238 -28.45 -50.45 71.90
CA GLU A 238 -29.82 -50.94 72.12
C GLU A 238 -29.94 -52.47 71.92
N ILE A 239 -29.21 -53.04 70.96
CA ILE A 239 -29.16 -54.50 70.75
C ILE A 239 -28.49 -55.18 71.95
N GLN A 240 -27.33 -54.69 72.40
CA GLN A 240 -26.63 -55.25 73.56
C GLN A 240 -27.48 -55.19 74.84
N GLU A 241 -28.20 -54.09 75.05
CA GLU A 241 -29.12 -53.96 76.19
C GLU A 241 -30.25 -55.01 76.11
N ARG A 242 -30.80 -55.22 74.91
CA ARG A 242 -31.82 -56.27 74.68
C ARG A 242 -31.28 -57.67 74.88
N GLU A 243 -30.04 -57.95 74.47
CA GLU A 243 -29.38 -59.25 74.69
C GLU A 243 -29.24 -59.53 76.20
N HIS A 244 -28.77 -58.55 76.98
CA HIS A 244 -28.70 -58.67 78.44
C HIS A 244 -30.08 -58.93 79.09
N LEU A 245 -31.11 -58.22 78.62
CA LEU A 245 -32.51 -58.44 79.05
C LEU A 245 -32.99 -59.86 78.70
N LEU A 246 -32.55 -60.39 77.57
CA LEU A 246 -32.93 -61.72 77.10
C LEU A 246 -32.22 -62.82 77.91
N GLU A 247 -30.94 -62.64 78.22
CA GLU A 247 -30.19 -63.50 79.14
C GLU A 247 -30.82 -63.53 80.54
N ALA A 248 -31.17 -62.36 81.10
CA ALA A 248 -31.85 -62.27 82.40
C ALA A 248 -33.20 -63.02 82.39
N ARG A 249 -33.94 -62.96 81.28
CA ARG A 249 -35.18 -63.73 81.11
C ARG A 249 -34.92 -65.24 80.99
N GLN A 250 -33.88 -65.66 80.29
CA GLN A 250 -33.50 -67.07 80.19
C GLN A 250 -33.08 -67.64 81.55
N GLN A 251 -32.33 -66.87 82.34
CA GLN A 251 -31.93 -67.26 83.70
C GLN A 251 -33.17 -67.42 84.60
N LYS A 252 -34.12 -66.49 84.52
CA LYS A 252 -35.38 -66.58 85.26
C LYS A 252 -36.27 -67.76 84.80
N ALA A 253 -36.24 -68.09 83.51
CA ALA A 253 -36.92 -69.27 82.99
C ALA A 253 -36.27 -70.57 83.49
N ALA A 254 -34.93 -70.62 83.60
CA ALA A 254 -34.21 -71.73 84.21
C ALA A 254 -34.54 -71.89 85.71
N GLU A 255 -34.61 -70.80 86.46
CA GLU A 255 -35.07 -70.81 87.86
C GLU A 255 -36.51 -71.34 87.99
N MET A 256 -37.41 -70.95 87.08
CA MET A 256 -38.77 -71.51 87.03
C MET A 256 -38.78 -73.00 86.69
N LEU A 257 -37.90 -73.45 85.79
CA LEU A 257 -37.77 -74.86 85.43
C LEU A 257 -37.29 -75.70 86.61
N ASP A 258 -36.32 -75.19 87.37
CA ASP A 258 -35.86 -75.82 88.62
C ASP A 258 -36.95 -75.84 89.69
N TYR A 259 -37.76 -74.79 89.77
CA TYR A 259 -38.91 -74.75 90.67
C TYR A 259 -39.97 -75.81 90.29
N VAL A 260 -40.27 -75.95 88.99
CA VAL A 260 -41.16 -76.99 88.44
C VAL A 260 -40.59 -78.38 88.71
N ASN A 261 -39.30 -78.61 88.49
CA ASN A 261 -38.63 -79.87 88.82
C ASN A 261 -38.68 -80.16 90.34
N SER A 262 -38.66 -79.12 91.19
CA SER A 262 -38.85 -79.28 92.64
C SER A 262 -40.30 -79.63 92.99
N ILE A 263 -41.29 -79.13 92.24
CA ILE A 263 -42.70 -79.50 92.37
C ILE A 263 -42.90 -80.94 91.88
N GLU A 264 -42.30 -81.33 90.76
CA GLU A 264 -42.30 -82.72 90.28
C GLU A 264 -41.62 -83.66 91.28
N SER A 265 -40.52 -83.22 91.90
CA SER A 265 -39.85 -83.98 92.97
C SER A 265 -40.68 -84.05 94.26
N LYS A 266 -41.52 -83.05 94.54
CA LYS A 266 -42.51 -83.08 95.63
C LYS A 266 -43.69 -84.00 95.28
N LEU A 267 -44.17 -83.97 94.03
CA LEU A 267 -45.23 -84.85 93.52
C LEU A 267 -44.76 -86.31 93.47
N ALA A 268 -43.51 -86.59 93.12
CA ALA A 268 -42.91 -87.92 93.16
C ALA A 268 -42.79 -88.48 94.59
N ARG A 269 -42.68 -87.61 95.62
CA ARG A 269 -42.71 -88.00 97.04
C ARG A 269 -44.12 -88.22 97.58
N PHE A 270 -45.15 -87.74 96.89
CA PHE A 270 -46.57 -87.96 97.24
C PHE A 270 -47.21 -89.15 96.50
N GLY A 271 -46.45 -89.85 95.65
CA GLY A 271 -46.91 -90.99 94.83
C GLY A 271 -46.94 -92.38 95.50
N LEU A 272 -46.89 -92.46 96.84
CA LEU A 272 -47.12 -93.69 97.61
C LEU A 272 -47.88 -93.35 98.90
N SER A 273 -49.20 -93.15 98.81
CA SER A 273 -50.20 -93.53 99.84
C SER A 273 -51.50 -92.69 99.75
N LEU A 274 -52.62 -93.42 99.61
CA LEU A 274 -54.01 -93.12 99.98
C LEU A 274 -54.89 -92.14 99.15
N GLU A 275 -56.00 -92.72 98.69
CA GLU A 275 -57.40 -92.26 98.76
C GLU A 275 -57.69 -90.75 98.59
N ASN A 276 -58.31 -90.34 97.49
CA ASN A 276 -59.77 -90.42 97.29
C ASN A 276 -60.17 -89.74 95.97
N ALA A 277 -61.17 -90.32 95.33
CA ALA A 277 -61.74 -89.84 94.09
C ALA A 277 -62.62 -88.60 94.32
N GLN A 278 -62.15 -87.42 93.89
CA GLN A 278 -63.01 -86.32 93.39
C GLN A 278 -62.21 -85.16 92.78
N GLU A 279 -60.91 -85.02 93.08
CA GLU A 279 -60.09 -83.88 92.61
C GLU A 279 -59.42 -84.13 91.23
N VAL A 280 -59.31 -85.39 90.79
CA VAL A 280 -58.71 -85.77 89.49
C VAL A 280 -59.62 -85.45 88.30
N ALA A 281 -60.95 -85.44 88.49
CA ALA A 281 -61.91 -85.11 87.44
C ALA A 281 -61.98 -83.59 87.15
N GLU A 282 -61.84 -82.75 88.19
CA GLU A 282 -61.80 -81.28 88.01
C GLU A 282 -60.47 -80.82 87.40
N LEU A 283 -59.36 -81.47 87.73
CA LEU A 283 -58.06 -81.16 87.13
C LEU A 283 -57.94 -81.62 85.67
N HIS A 284 -58.61 -82.71 85.26
CA HIS A 284 -58.69 -83.07 83.83
C HIS A 284 -59.58 -82.11 83.03
N SER A 285 -60.74 -81.69 83.54
CA SER A 285 -61.57 -80.69 82.86
C SER A 285 -60.87 -79.33 82.70
N LYS A 286 -60.07 -78.91 83.71
CA LYS A 286 -59.28 -77.67 83.67
C LYS A 286 -58.04 -77.79 82.77
N LYS A 287 -57.45 -78.98 82.67
CA LYS A 287 -56.38 -79.31 81.73
C LYS A 287 -56.89 -79.25 80.28
N ASP A 288 -58.04 -79.83 79.99
CA ASP A 288 -58.62 -79.83 78.63
C ASP A 288 -59.02 -78.40 78.19
N LEU A 289 -59.53 -77.57 79.10
CA LEU A 289 -59.77 -76.15 78.86
C LEU A 289 -58.48 -75.33 78.63
N MET A 290 -57.40 -75.66 79.35
CA MET A 290 -56.10 -75.02 79.15
C MET A 290 -55.43 -75.48 77.85
N GLU A 291 -55.51 -76.76 77.49
CA GLU A 291 -54.99 -77.28 76.21
C GLU A 291 -55.74 -76.67 75.03
N TYR A 292 -57.07 -76.54 75.10
CA TYR A 292 -57.86 -75.84 74.08
C TYR A 292 -57.49 -74.34 73.96
N SER A 293 -57.32 -73.65 75.10
CA SER A 293 -56.88 -72.24 75.13
C SER A 293 -55.46 -72.04 74.57
N LEU A 294 -54.55 -72.97 74.87
CA LEU A 294 -53.18 -72.94 74.36
C LEU A 294 -53.14 -73.21 72.85
N GLN A 295 -53.95 -74.14 72.37
CA GLN A 295 -54.04 -74.50 70.95
C GLN A 295 -54.65 -73.36 70.11
N VAL A 296 -55.67 -72.66 70.64
CA VAL A 296 -56.22 -71.44 70.02
C VAL A 296 -55.19 -70.32 69.96
N LYS A 297 -54.40 -70.10 71.03
CA LYS A 297 -53.34 -69.08 71.04
C LYS A 297 -52.17 -69.42 70.12
N LEU A 298 -51.79 -70.69 70.01
CA LEU A 298 -50.76 -71.14 69.08
C LEU A 298 -51.21 -70.97 67.62
N GLN A 299 -52.46 -71.29 67.29
CA GLN A 299 -53.02 -71.01 65.97
C GLN A 299 -53.07 -69.51 65.67
N GLN A 300 -53.50 -68.66 66.62
CA GLN A 300 -53.48 -67.20 66.44
C GLN A 300 -52.07 -66.65 66.21
N ASN A 301 -51.06 -67.21 66.87
CA ASN A 301 -49.68 -66.77 66.72
C ASN A 301 -49.07 -67.25 65.39
N GLU A 302 -49.39 -68.46 64.95
CA GLU A 302 -49.04 -68.93 63.61
C GLU A 302 -49.73 -68.10 62.51
N GLU A 303 -50.99 -67.69 62.71
CA GLU A 303 -51.72 -66.81 61.79
C GLU A 303 -51.04 -65.43 61.71
N LEU A 304 -50.63 -64.85 62.84
CA LEU A 304 -49.91 -63.58 62.90
C LEU A 304 -48.54 -63.66 62.24
N ILE A 305 -47.80 -64.76 62.44
CA ILE A 305 -46.51 -64.98 61.78
C ILE A 305 -46.71 -65.13 60.26
N LYS A 306 -47.73 -65.87 59.81
CA LYS A 306 -48.09 -65.97 58.38
C LYS A 306 -48.50 -64.63 57.79
N GLN A 307 -49.26 -63.82 58.52
CA GLN A 307 -49.64 -62.47 58.08
C GLN A 307 -48.42 -61.53 57.99
N ARG A 308 -47.51 -61.56 58.98
CA ARG A 308 -46.28 -60.74 58.95
C ARG A 308 -45.35 -61.17 57.82
N PHE A 309 -45.21 -62.48 57.61
CA PHE A 309 -44.44 -63.03 56.50
C PHE A 309 -45.03 -62.63 55.14
N ASN A 310 -46.36 -62.66 54.99
CA ASN A 310 -47.02 -62.20 53.76
C ASN A 310 -46.83 -60.69 53.51
N VAL A 311 -46.88 -59.85 54.56
CA VAL A 311 -46.66 -58.40 54.43
C VAL A 311 -45.21 -58.09 54.03
N GLU A 312 -44.22 -58.74 54.64
CA GLU A 312 -42.81 -58.58 54.26
C GLU A 312 -42.50 -59.17 52.88
N SER A 313 -43.09 -60.32 52.53
CA SER A 313 -42.93 -60.91 51.19
C SER A 313 -43.59 -60.06 50.10
N GLN A 314 -44.70 -59.37 50.39
CA GLN A 314 -45.31 -58.40 49.48
C GLN A 314 -44.45 -57.15 49.32
N LYS A 315 -43.88 -56.60 50.41
CA LYS A 315 -42.93 -55.48 50.32
C LYS A 315 -41.68 -55.83 49.53
N LEU A 316 -41.14 -57.05 49.70
CA LEU A 316 -39.99 -57.52 48.94
C LEU A 316 -40.33 -57.65 47.44
N SER A 317 -41.52 -58.15 47.10
CA SER A 317 -42.00 -58.25 45.72
C SER A 317 -42.23 -56.87 45.07
N GLU A 318 -42.75 -55.89 45.83
CA GLU A 318 -42.90 -54.51 45.37
C GLU A 318 -41.56 -53.80 45.17
N LEU A 319 -40.58 -54.05 46.04
CA LEU A 319 -39.22 -53.53 45.88
C LEU A 319 -38.50 -54.17 44.69
N GLN A 320 -38.66 -55.47 44.47
CA GLN A 320 -38.15 -56.14 43.27
C GLN A 320 -38.79 -55.58 41.99
N LYS A 321 -40.11 -55.41 41.95
CA LYS A 321 -40.79 -54.76 40.80
C LYS A 321 -40.28 -53.34 40.55
N LYS A 322 -40.08 -52.54 41.61
CA LYS A 322 -39.51 -51.18 41.46
C LYS A 322 -38.06 -51.20 40.98
N SER A 323 -37.26 -52.17 41.42
CA SER A 323 -35.89 -52.38 40.94
C SER A 323 -35.87 -52.75 39.46
N ASP A 324 -36.72 -53.70 39.05
CA ASP A 324 -36.82 -54.15 37.65
C ASP A 324 -37.35 -53.03 36.73
N ASP A 325 -38.32 -52.23 37.18
CA ASP A 325 -38.82 -51.05 36.44
C ASP A 325 -37.74 -49.98 36.27
N LEU A 326 -36.90 -49.76 37.30
CA LEU A 326 -35.77 -48.83 37.22
C LEU A 326 -34.67 -49.35 36.27
N GLU A 327 -34.33 -50.64 36.33
CA GLU A 327 -33.39 -51.24 35.39
C GLU A 327 -33.90 -51.19 33.94
N ASN A 328 -35.19 -51.41 33.72
CA ASN A 328 -35.81 -51.31 32.39
C ASN A 328 -35.85 -49.86 31.88
N ARG A 329 -36.11 -48.87 32.77
CA ARG A 329 -36.00 -47.44 32.43
C ARG A 329 -34.57 -47.03 32.07
N ILE A 330 -33.58 -47.53 32.81
CA ILE A 330 -32.16 -47.29 32.50
C ILE A 330 -31.80 -47.90 31.14
N LYS A 331 -32.23 -49.13 30.86
CA LYS A 331 -32.04 -49.77 29.53
C LYS A 331 -32.74 -49.02 28.40
N GLN A 332 -33.96 -48.52 28.61
CA GLN A 332 -34.66 -47.67 27.63
C GLN A 332 -33.92 -46.35 27.39
N GLN A 333 -33.46 -45.67 28.43
CA GLN A 333 -32.72 -44.42 28.28
C GLN A 333 -31.36 -44.62 27.60
N LEU A 334 -30.65 -45.71 27.90
CA LEU A 334 -29.42 -46.09 27.19
C LEU A 334 -29.68 -46.45 25.73
N GLY A 335 -30.79 -47.12 25.43
CA GLY A 335 -31.21 -47.41 24.04
C GLY A 335 -31.57 -46.15 23.23
N VAL A 336 -32.21 -45.15 23.86
CA VAL A 336 -32.46 -43.83 23.26
C VAL A 336 -31.14 -43.09 23.02
N LEU A 337 -30.18 -43.20 23.95
CA LEU A 337 -28.86 -42.58 23.82
C LEU A 337 -28.04 -43.21 22.68
N ASP A 338 -28.15 -44.52 22.49
CA ASP A 338 -27.53 -45.24 21.36
C ASP A 338 -28.23 -44.96 20.02
N PHE A 339 -29.55 -44.73 20.02
CA PHE A 339 -30.28 -44.24 18.84
C PHE A 339 -29.79 -42.84 18.42
N TYR A 340 -29.71 -41.88 19.35
CA TYR A 340 -29.21 -40.54 19.05
C TYR A 340 -27.73 -40.52 18.68
N LYS A 341 -26.88 -41.39 19.25
CA LYS A 341 -25.50 -41.58 18.80
C LYS A 341 -25.43 -42.11 17.36
N LYS A 342 -26.32 -43.03 16.96
CA LYS A 342 -26.40 -43.52 15.58
C LYS A 342 -26.97 -42.48 14.61
N GLU A 343 -27.99 -41.71 14.99
CA GLU A 343 -28.50 -40.61 14.16
C GLU A 343 -27.47 -39.49 14.01
N ALA A 344 -26.71 -39.13 15.06
CA ALA A 344 -25.65 -38.13 14.98
C ALA A 344 -24.51 -38.56 14.01
N VAL A 345 -24.15 -39.84 13.99
CA VAL A 345 -23.19 -40.41 13.03
C VAL A 345 -23.77 -40.45 11.59
N THR A 346 -25.09 -40.62 11.44
CA THR A 346 -25.76 -40.64 10.14
C THR A 346 -25.97 -39.21 9.59
N ALA A 347 -26.27 -38.24 10.45
CA ALA A 347 -26.30 -36.80 10.11
C ALA A 347 -24.91 -36.25 9.76
N GLN A 348 -23.84 -36.75 10.40
CA GLN A 348 -22.45 -36.43 10.02
C GLN A 348 -22.03 -37.05 8.67
N ARG A 349 -22.68 -38.12 8.20
CA ARG A 349 -22.47 -38.69 6.86
C ARG A 349 -23.26 -37.95 5.77
N ASN A 350 -24.45 -37.42 6.08
CA ASN A 350 -25.28 -36.70 5.13
C ASN A 350 -24.93 -35.20 4.96
N ASN A 351 -24.07 -34.64 5.82
CA ASN A 351 -23.49 -33.29 5.64
C ASN A 351 -22.12 -33.31 4.92
N LYS A 352 -21.70 -34.46 4.37
CA LYS A 352 -20.48 -34.64 3.57
C LYS A 352 -20.74 -35.04 2.10
N ASN A 353 -21.98 -34.88 1.62
CA ASN A 353 -22.33 -34.95 0.18
C ASN A 353 -23.09 -33.71 -0.25
#